data_AF-A0A0A9YWQ3-F1
#
_entry.id   AF-A0A0A9YWQ3-F1
#
_cell.length_a   1.000
_cell.length_b   1.000
_cell.length_c   1.000
_cell.angle_alpha   90.00
_cell.angle_beta   90.00
_cell.angle_gamma   90.00
#
_symmetry.space_group_name_H-M   'P 1'
#
loop_
_entity.id
_entity.type
_entity.pdbx_description
1 polymer ?
#
loop_
_entity_poly.entity_id
_entity_poly.type
_entity_poly.pdbx_seq_one_letter_code
_entity_poly.pdbx_strand_id
1 'polypeptide(L)'
;MSDARPPQVFNFDANDLKKEWDDWSQAFGIYLIASKKKAEKDDVKIATLLNQLGLKGIEIFNSLKADAVNKAATSDNASGTEDSTSKTSKTSDAPATVLVKYDEVIEAFTKYLSQKRKVLHERFKFNRLTLKTG
;
A
#
# COMPACT_ATOMS: atom_id res chain seq x y z
N MET A 1 -30.48 1.90 11.78
CA MET A 1 -29.57 1.17 10.88
C MET A 1 -28.21 1.18 11.55
N SER A 2 -27.60 0.04 11.83
CA SER A 2 -26.29 -0.03 12.49
C SER A 2 -25.21 0.33 11.47
N ASP A 3 -24.69 1.55 11.55
CA ASP A 3 -23.57 1.98 10.73
C ASP A 3 -22.33 1.12 11.04
N ALA A 4 -21.66 0.64 9.99
CA ALA A 4 -20.45 -0.16 10.14
C ALA A 4 -19.36 0.69 10.82
N ARG A 5 -18.77 0.18 11.90
CA ARG A 5 -17.74 0.89 12.64
C ARG A 5 -16.47 1.01 11.79
N PRO A 6 -15.97 2.22 11.50
CA PRO A 6 -14.73 2.40 10.76
C PRO A 6 -13.54 1.88 11.59
N PRO A 7 -12.44 1.48 10.94
CA PRO A 7 -11.20 1.15 11.64
C PRO A 7 -10.69 2.33 12.47
N GLN A 8 -9.89 2.03 13.48
CA GLN A 8 -9.16 3.06 14.21
C GLN A 8 -8.17 3.79 13.28
N VAL A 9 -7.76 4.99 13.65
CA VAL A 9 -6.74 5.74 12.90
C VAL A 9 -5.46 4.92 12.88
N PHE A 10 -4.88 4.72 11.69
CA PHE A 10 -3.66 3.94 11.54
C PHE A 10 -2.47 4.66 12.17
N ASN A 11 -1.71 3.96 13.03
CA ASN A 11 -0.55 4.52 13.69
C ASN A 11 0.74 4.24 12.92
N PHE A 12 1.20 5.22 12.14
CA PHE A 12 2.45 5.13 11.36
C PHE A 12 3.73 5.11 12.21
N ASP A 13 3.63 5.48 13.49
CA ASP A 13 4.75 5.57 14.44
C ASP A 13 4.77 4.38 15.42
N ALA A 14 3.96 3.35 15.16
CA ALA A 14 3.94 2.15 15.98
C ALA A 14 5.30 1.45 15.99
N ASN A 15 5.74 0.99 17.17
CA ASN A 15 6.99 0.25 17.35
C ASN A 15 7.04 -1.02 16.47
N ASP A 16 5.92 -1.72 16.35
CA ASP A 16 5.74 -2.84 15.42
C ASP A 16 4.77 -2.45 14.30
N LEU A 17 5.27 -1.67 13.36
CA LEU A 17 4.50 -1.17 12.22
C LEU A 17 3.88 -2.29 11.36
N LYS A 18 4.53 -3.47 11.30
CA LYS A 18 3.97 -4.62 10.58
C LYS A 18 2.76 -5.17 11.30
N LYS A 19 2.87 -5.40 12.61
CA LYS A 19 1.74 -5.91 13.40
C LYS A 19 0.57 -4.92 13.40
N GLU A 20 0.86 -3.62 13.54
CA GLU A 20 -0.16 -2.57 13.45
C GLU A 20 -0.87 -2.62 12.10
N TRP A 21 -0.13 -2.81 11.00
CA TRP A 21 -0.72 -2.96 9.67
C TRP A 21 -1.56 -4.22 9.51
N ASP A 22 -1.09 -5.36 10.02
CA ASP A 22 -1.83 -6.62 9.95
C ASP A 22 -3.18 -6.51 10.69
N ASP A 23 -3.14 -5.99 11.94
CA ASP A 23 -4.34 -5.79 12.75
C ASP A 23 -5.30 -4.76 12.12
N TRP A 24 -4.75 -3.65 11.61
CA TRP A 24 -5.52 -2.59 10.99
C TRP A 24 -6.14 -2.99 9.65
N SER A 25 -5.39 -3.67 8.78
CA SER A 25 -5.87 -4.13 7.47
C SER A 25 -6.98 -5.18 7.61
N GLN A 26 -6.90 -6.05 8.63
CA GLN A 26 -7.97 -6.96 8.97
C GLN A 26 -9.24 -6.20 9.40
N ALA A 27 -9.10 -5.20 10.28
CA ALA A 27 -10.23 -4.35 10.68
C ALA A 27 -10.85 -3.60 9.49
N PHE A 28 -10.01 -3.11 8.57
CA PHE A 28 -10.45 -2.47 7.33
C PHE A 28 -11.20 -3.45 6.40
N GLY A 29 -10.73 -4.69 6.28
CA GLY A 29 -11.43 -5.74 5.54
C GLY A 29 -12.81 -6.05 6.11
N ILE A 30 -12.93 -6.14 7.44
CA ILE A 30 -14.21 -6.30 8.13
C ILE A 30 -15.13 -5.10 7.87
N TYR A 31 -14.59 -3.88 7.94
CA TYR A 31 -15.33 -2.67 7.63
C TYR A 31 -15.86 -2.65 6.19
N LEU A 32 -15.06 -3.05 5.19
CA LEU A 32 -15.52 -3.14 3.80
C LEU A 32 -16.66 -4.14 3.62
N ILE A 33 -16.62 -5.27 4.33
CA ILE A 33 -17.70 -6.27 4.31
C ILE A 33 -18.96 -5.70 4.98
N ALA A 34 -18.82 -5.15 6.19
CA ALA A 34 -19.94 -4.63 6.98
C ALA A 34 -20.61 -3.41 6.33
N SER A 35 -19.83 -2.55 5.65
CA SER A 35 -20.34 -1.40 4.91
C SER A 35 -20.89 -1.75 3.52
N LYS A 36 -20.91 -3.04 3.14
CA LYS A 36 -21.29 -3.55 1.82
C LYS A 36 -20.43 -3.01 0.66
N LYS A 37 -19.28 -2.41 0.97
CA LYS A 37 -18.32 -1.86 -0.01
C LYS A 37 -17.37 -2.91 -0.59
N LYS A 38 -17.41 -4.16 -0.10
CA LYS A 38 -16.58 -5.26 -0.62
C LYS A 38 -16.87 -5.60 -2.09
N ALA A 39 -18.11 -5.45 -2.54
CA ALA A 39 -18.54 -5.73 -3.91
C ALA A 39 -18.29 -4.55 -4.88
N GLU A 40 -17.81 -3.42 -4.36
CA GLU A 40 -17.55 -2.23 -5.15
C GLU A 40 -16.30 -2.39 -6.02
N LYS A 41 -16.15 -1.46 -6.97
CA LYS A 41 -14.98 -1.36 -7.84
C LYS A 41 -13.71 -1.15 -7.02
N ASP A 42 -12.59 -1.66 -7.53
CA ASP A 42 -11.29 -1.54 -6.87
C ASP A 42 -10.90 -0.08 -6.61
N ASP A 43 -11.24 0.84 -7.53
CA ASP A 43 -11.05 2.28 -7.35
C ASP A 43 -11.74 2.82 -6.09
N VAL A 44 -12.96 2.35 -5.78
CA VAL A 44 -13.73 2.77 -4.61
C VAL A 44 -13.09 2.21 -3.34
N LYS A 45 -12.59 0.98 -3.38
CA LYS A 45 -11.88 0.36 -2.24
C LYS A 45 -10.57 1.08 -1.97
N ILE A 46 -9.79 1.40 -3.01
CA ILE A 46 -8.53 2.15 -2.93
C ILE A 46 -8.81 3.56 -2.40
N ALA A 47 -9.82 4.27 -2.94
CA ALA A 47 -10.20 5.59 -2.44
C ALA A 47 -10.62 5.53 -0.96
N THR A 48 -11.38 4.51 -0.57
CA THR A 48 -11.78 4.31 0.83
C THR A 48 -10.56 4.03 1.72
N LEU A 49 -9.61 3.23 1.25
CA LEU A 49 -8.34 2.95 1.95
C LEU A 49 -7.56 4.25 2.18
N LEU A 50 -7.34 5.04 1.13
CA LEU A 50 -6.62 6.30 1.21
C LEU A 50 -7.34 7.33 2.09
N ASN A 51 -8.68 7.32 2.09
CA ASN A 51 -9.47 8.15 2.99
C ASN A 51 -9.24 7.79 4.46
N GLN A 52 -9.10 6.50 4.80
CA GLN A 52 -8.83 6.08 6.17
C GLN A 52 -7.36 6.31 6.60
N LEU A 53 -6.41 6.22 5.67
CA LEU A 53 -4.98 6.47 5.94
C LEU A 53 -4.59 7.94 5.91
N GLY A 54 -5.44 8.81 5.35
CA GLY A 54 -5.21 10.24 5.25
C GLY A 54 -4.02 10.62 4.35
N LEU A 55 -3.50 11.84 4.55
CA LEU A 55 -2.44 12.42 3.70
C LEU A 55 -1.19 11.54 3.63
N LYS A 56 -0.82 10.91 4.76
CA LYS A 56 0.34 10.00 4.83
C LYS A 56 0.15 8.77 3.94
N GLY A 57 -1.06 8.21 3.90
CA GLY A 57 -1.39 7.12 2.99
C GLY A 57 -1.27 7.51 1.52
N ILE A 58 -1.72 8.73 1.17
CA ILE A 58 -1.65 9.27 -0.20
C ILE A 58 -0.18 9.46 -0.63
N GLU A 59 0.67 10.02 0.24
CA GLU A 59 2.10 10.19 -0.03
C GLU A 59 2.79 8.84 -0.34
N ILE A 60 2.49 7.80 0.46
CA ILE A 60 3.02 6.45 0.26
C ILE A 60 2.52 5.88 -1.06
N PHE A 61 1.22 5.96 -1.33
CA PHE A 61 0.63 5.44 -2.56
C PHE A 61 1.24 6.08 -3.82
N ASN A 62 1.43 7.40 -3.82
CA ASN A 62 2.07 8.10 -4.93
C ASN A 62 3.53 7.67 -5.12
N SER A 63 4.25 7.43 -4.03
CA SER A 63 5.63 6.93 -4.06
C SER A 63 5.68 5.52 -4.65
N LEU A 64 4.79 4.62 -4.20
CA LEU A 64 4.67 3.25 -4.73
C LEU A 64 4.33 3.23 -6.22
N LYS A 65 3.45 4.13 -6.66
CA LYS A 65 3.11 4.29 -8.08
C LYS A 65 4.31 4.73 -8.90
N ALA A 66 5.09 5.70 -8.41
CA ALA A 66 6.32 6.14 -9.06
C ALA A 66 7.36 5.01 -9.14
N ASP A 67 7.57 4.27 -8.05
CA ASP A 67 8.49 3.12 -8.01
C ASP A 67 8.08 2.03 -9.00
N ALA A 68 6.77 1.76 -9.12
CA ALA A 68 6.24 0.78 -10.05
C ALA A 68 6.46 1.21 -11.52
N VAL A 69 6.28 2.50 -11.83
CA VAL A 69 6.59 3.07 -13.16
C VAL A 69 8.09 2.97 -13.47
N ASN A 70 8.95 3.32 -12.52
CA ASN A 70 10.41 3.24 -12.66
C ASN A 70 10.88 1.79 -12.87
N LYS A 71 10.23 0.82 -12.20
CA LYS A 71 10.52 -0.61 -12.36
C LYS A 71 10.09 -1.13 -13.74
N ALA A 72 8.94 -0.68 -14.26
CA ALA A 72 8.47 -1.05 -15.60
C ALA A 72 9.39 -0.51 -16.71
N ALA A 73 10.03 0.65 -16.51
CA ALA A 73 10.99 1.21 -17.45
C ALA A 73 12.37 0.49 -17.46
N THR A 74 12.63 -0.44 -16.54
CA THR A 74 13.94 -1.12 -16.37
C THR A 74 13.91 -2.61 -16.76
N SER A 75 12.81 -3.12 -17.31
CA SER A 75 12.60 -4.56 -17.55
C SER A 75 12.56 -4.95 -19.04
N ASP A 76 13.61 -4.62 -19.80
CA ASP A 76 13.97 -5.36 -21.04
C ASP A 76 15.15 -6.30 -20.74
N ASN A 77 14.97 -7.30 -19.86
CA ASN A 77 15.55 -8.64 -20.00
C ASN A 77 14.99 -9.63 -18.96
N ALA A 78 14.73 -10.87 -19.42
CA ALA A 78 14.27 -12.08 -18.70
C ALA A 78 12.76 -12.32 -18.50
N SER A 79 12.11 -12.67 -19.63
CA SER A 79 11.22 -13.82 -19.91
C SER A 79 10.45 -14.54 -18.77
N GLY A 80 9.12 -14.67 -18.96
CA GLY A 80 8.27 -15.65 -18.28
C GLY A 80 6.78 -15.45 -18.55
N THR A 81 6.33 -15.91 -19.73
CA THR A 81 4.97 -15.94 -20.31
C THR A 81 3.87 -16.52 -19.44
N GLU A 82 2.72 -15.83 -19.26
CA GLU A 82 1.36 -16.41 -19.40
C GLU A 82 0.36 -15.36 -19.96
N ASP A 83 -0.71 -15.86 -20.56
CA ASP A 83 -1.44 -15.33 -21.72
C ASP A 83 -2.89 -14.86 -21.41
N SER A 84 -3.49 -14.16 -22.39
CA SER A 84 -4.92 -13.97 -22.67
C SER A 84 -5.73 -12.79 -22.08
N THR A 85 -5.50 -11.62 -22.68
CA THR A 85 -6.40 -10.61 -23.32
C THR A 85 -7.95 -10.70 -23.25
N SER A 86 -8.61 -9.57 -22.93
CA SER A 86 -9.61 -8.80 -23.75
C SER A 86 -10.18 -7.56 -23.01
N LYS A 87 -9.72 -6.30 -23.28
CA LYS A 87 -10.26 -5.19 -24.17
C LYS A 87 -11.75 -4.81 -23.97
N THR A 88 -12.26 -3.55 -23.99
CA THR A 88 -11.78 -2.14 -24.19
C THR A 88 -12.93 -1.12 -23.94
N SER A 89 -12.64 0.09 -23.40
CA SER A 89 -12.97 1.47 -23.93
C SER A 89 -13.01 2.57 -22.82
N LYS A 90 -11.98 3.43 -22.63
CA LYS A 90 -11.65 4.79 -23.19
C LYS A 90 -12.58 5.94 -22.74
N THR A 91 -12.17 7.10 -22.16
CA THR A 91 -11.07 8.11 -22.39
C THR A 91 -10.80 8.91 -21.07
N SER A 92 -9.68 9.55 -20.69
CA SER A 92 -8.66 10.36 -21.39
C SER A 92 -7.34 10.55 -20.54
N ASP A 93 -6.20 10.58 -21.24
CA ASP A 93 -4.82 11.05 -20.98
C ASP A 93 -4.01 10.88 -19.65
N ALA A 94 -2.75 10.44 -19.88
CA ALA A 94 -1.51 10.43 -19.06
C ALA A 94 -1.05 9.08 -18.43
N PRO A 95 0.26 8.73 -18.54
CA PRO A 95 0.76 7.36 -18.46
C PRO A 95 1.09 6.97 -17.01
N ALA A 96 0.28 6.11 -16.38
CA ALA A 96 0.72 5.26 -15.26
C ALA A 96 -0.46 4.42 -14.72
N THR A 97 -0.72 3.28 -15.35
CA THR A 97 -1.73 2.29 -14.92
C THR A 97 -1.09 1.14 -14.12
N VAL A 98 -0.07 1.41 -13.29
CA VAL A 98 0.74 0.32 -12.70
C VAL A 98 0.21 -0.17 -11.34
N LEU A 99 -0.85 0.44 -10.78
CA LEU A 99 -1.51 -0.04 -9.55
C LEU A 99 -3.02 0.18 -9.66
N VAL A 100 -3.71 -0.73 -10.36
CA VAL A 100 -5.17 -0.63 -10.61
C VAL A 100 -5.96 -1.61 -9.74
N LYS A 101 -5.30 -2.64 -9.22
CA LYS A 101 -5.95 -3.67 -8.41
C LYS A 101 -5.80 -3.39 -6.92
N TYR A 102 -6.90 -3.54 -6.19
CA TYR A 102 -6.92 -3.36 -4.74
C TYR A 102 -5.92 -4.30 -4.04
N ASP A 103 -5.85 -5.56 -4.48
CA ASP A 103 -4.97 -6.55 -3.87
C ASP A 103 -3.49 -6.20 -4.05
N GLU A 104 -3.09 -5.71 -5.23
CA GLU A 104 -1.72 -5.23 -5.50
C GLU A 104 -1.36 -4.03 -4.63
N VAL A 105 -2.31 -3.11 -4.42
CA VAL A 105 -2.11 -1.96 -3.53
C VAL A 105 -1.89 -2.44 -2.10
N ILE A 106 -2.72 -3.35 -1.59
CA ILE A 106 -2.56 -3.90 -0.24
C ILE A 106 -1.22 -4.61 -0.08
N GLU A 107 -0.79 -5.41 -1.06
CA GLU A 107 0.50 -6.07 -1.03
C GLU A 107 1.66 -5.07 -1.04
N ALA A 108 1.59 -4.05 -1.90
CA ALA A 108 2.61 -3.00 -1.99
C ALA A 108 2.74 -2.22 -0.67
N PHE A 109 1.61 -1.88 -0.02
CA PHE A 109 1.60 -1.27 1.31
C PHE A 109 2.20 -2.19 2.36
N THR A 110 1.80 -3.46 2.37
CA THR A 110 2.31 -4.48 3.31
C THR A 110 3.83 -4.60 3.21
N LYS A 111 4.34 -4.62 1.98
CA LYS A 111 5.77 -4.66 1.70
C LYS A 111 6.49 -3.39 2.17
N TYR A 112 5.97 -2.21 1.83
CA TYR A 112 6.54 -0.92 2.23
C TYR A 112 6.65 -0.78 3.76
N LEU A 113 5.57 -1.10 4.48
CA LEU A 113 5.51 -0.99 5.94
C LEU A 113 6.41 -2.02 6.63
N SER A 114 6.58 -3.20 6.01
CA SER A 114 7.55 -4.20 6.46
C SER A 114 9.01 -3.75 6.29
N GLN A 115 9.31 -2.98 5.25
CA GLN A 115 10.66 -2.49 4.94
C GLN A 115 11.07 -1.29 5.81
N LYS A 116 10.16 -0.37 6.12
CA LYS A 116 10.45 0.87 6.90
C LYS A 116 11.10 0.60 8.27
N ARG A 117 10.75 -0.51 8.93
CA ARG A 117 11.38 -0.95 10.19
C ARG A 117 12.86 -1.31 10.05
N LYS A 118 13.28 -1.91 8.93
CA LYS A 118 14.69 -2.31 8.74
C LYS A 118 15.60 -1.08 8.71
N VAL A 119 15.21 -0.04 7.97
CA VAL A 119 15.97 1.21 7.84
C VAL A 119 16.10 1.92 9.19
N LEU A 120 15.03 1.96 9.99
CA LEU A 120 15.06 2.60 11.31
C LEU A 120 15.95 1.82 12.29
N HIS A 121 15.84 0.49 12.31
CA HIS A 121 16.68 -0.38 13.15
C HIS A 121 18.17 -0.25 12.79
N GLU A 122 18.49 -0.12 11.50
CA GLU A 122 19.85 0.14 11.01
C GLU A 122 20.38 1.51 11.44
N ARG A 123 19.57 2.57 11.35
CA ARG A 123 19.95 3.92 11.84
C ARG A 123 20.18 3.95 13.34
N PHE A 124 19.34 3.28 14.13
CA PHE A 124 19.53 3.18 15.58
C PHE A 124 20.76 2.34 15.95
N LYS A 125 21.01 1.24 15.24
CA LYS A 125 22.23 0.45 15.44
C LYS A 125 23.48 1.26 15.08
N PHE A 126 23.44 2.03 14.00
CA PHE A 126 24.52 2.90 13.57
C PHE A 126 24.80 3.99 14.62
N ASN A 127 23.78 4.73 15.05
CA ASN A 127 23.92 5.79 16.07
C ASN A 127 24.42 5.23 17.42
N ARG A 128 23.97 4.03 17.82
CA ARG A 128 24.45 3.36 19.04
C ARG A 128 25.90 2.88 18.93
N LEU A 129 26.36 2.49 17.74
CA LEU A 129 27.75 2.09 17.51
C LEU A 129 28.68 3.31 17.50
N THR A 130 28.26 4.43 16.91
CA THR A 130 29.06 5.66 16.84
C THR A 130 29.18 6.38 18.18
N LEU A 131 28.24 6.19 19.11
CA LEU A 131 28.29 6.80 20.45
C LEU A 131 29.10 6.00 21.48
N LYS A 132 29.49 4.75 21.17
CA LYS A 132 30.27 3.89 22.08
C LYS A 132 31.78 3.92 21.80
N THR A 133 32.21 4.69 20.81
CA THR A 133 33.63 4.90 20.52
C THR A 133 34.05 6.25 21.12
N GLY A 134 34.34 6.24 22.41
CA GLY A 134 34.83 7.37 23.20
C GLY A 134 35.48 6.85 24.46
#